data_AF-A0A5P2ANG3-F1
#
_entry.id   AF-A0A5P2ANG3-F1
#
_cell.length_a   1.000
_cell.length_b   1.000
_cell.length_c   1.000
_cell.angle_alpha   90.00
_cell.angle_beta   90.00
_cell.angle_gamma   90.00
#
_symmetry.space_group_name_H-M   'P 1'
#
loop_
_entity.id
_entity.type
_entity.pdbx_description
1 polymer ?
#
loop_
_entity_poly.entity_id
_entity_poly.type
_entity_poly.pdbx_seq_one_letter_code
_entity_poly.pdbx_strand_id
1 'polypeptide(L)' 'MFRTEVEACDAAAAGHDLDETFSSSRGVPLSLRWVYVSMIQEYARHNGHADFLRSRVDLSG' A
#
# COMPACT_ATOMS: atom_id res chain seq x y z
N MET A 1 -10.20 4.13 -16.52
CA MET A 1 -10.57 4.48 -15.13
C MET A 1 -9.66 3.74 -14.15
N PHE A 2 -9.71 2.41 -14.00
CA PHE A 2 -8.81 1.69 -13.05
C PHE A 2 -7.30 1.85 -13.32
N ARG A 3 -6.84 1.71 -14.58
CA ARG A 3 -5.40 1.82 -14.92
C ARG A 3 -4.82 3.22 -14.66
N THR A 4 -5.60 4.28 -14.86
CA THR A 4 -5.19 5.66 -14.62
C THR A 4 -5.01 5.94 -13.13
N GLU A 5 -5.84 5.33 -12.27
CA GLU A 5 -5.69 5.41 -10.82
C GLU A 5 -4.45 4.65 -10.35
N VAL A 6 -4.18 3.47 -10.94
CA VAL A 6 -2.94 2.71 -10.67
C VAL A 6 -1.70 3.51 -11.07
N GLU A 7 -1.69 4.14 -12.25
CA GLU A 7 -0.58 4.97 -12.71
C GLU A 7 -0.35 6.20 -11.80
N ALA A 8 -1.42 6.81 -11.30
CA ALA A 8 -1.32 7.91 -10.34
C ALA A 8 -0.78 7.45 -8.98
N CYS A 9 -1.18 6.27 -8.50
CA CYS A 9 -0.64 5.66 -7.29
C CYS A 9 0.84 5.27 -7.44
N ASP A 10 1.21 4.68 -8.57
CA ASP A 10 2.60 4.32 -8.88
C ASP A 10 3.48 5.57 -8.97
N ALA A 11 2.98 6.65 -9.60
CA ALA A 11 3.70 7.92 -9.66
C ALA A 11 3.82 8.61 -8.29
N ALA A 12 2.81 8.49 -7.42
CA ALA A 12 2.86 9.03 -6.06
C ALA A 12 3.81 8.25 -5.13
N ALA A 13 3.97 6.94 -5.38
CA ALA A 13 4.95 6.10 -4.67
C ALA A 13 6.35 6.15 -5.31
N ALA A 14 6.47 6.60 -6.56
CA ALA A 14 7.75 6.71 -7.25
C ALA A 14 8.66 7.71 -6.53
N GLY A 15 9.76 7.20 -5.97
CA GLY A 15 10.74 7.99 -5.21
C GLY A 15 10.65 7.84 -3.69
N HIS A 16 9.68 7.08 -3.19
CA HIS A 16 9.54 6.77 -1.76
C HIS A 16 9.79 5.28 -1.51
N ASP A 17 10.48 4.95 -0.42
CA ASP A 17 10.66 3.56 -0.01
C ASP A 17 9.37 3.04 0.62
N LEU A 18 9.02 1.76 0.40
CA LEU A 18 7.86 1.15 1.05
C LEU A 18 7.98 1.17 2.58
N ASP A 19 9.21 1.16 3.11
CA ASP A 19 9.52 1.29 4.53
C ASP A 19 9.64 2.73 5.01
N GLU A 20 9.50 3.72 4.13
CA GLU A 20 9.50 5.11 4.52
C GLU A 20 8.31 5.37 5.45
N THR A 21 8.63 5.79 6.68
CA THR A 21 7.66 6.08 7.72
C THR A 21 7.29 7.55 7.72
N PHE A 22 6.01 7.84 7.71
CA PHE A 22 5.47 9.18 7.90
C PHE A 22 4.54 9.23 9.11
N SER A 23 4.38 10.42 9.68
CA SER A 23 3.48 10.63 10.81
C SER A 23 2.04 10.67 10.33
N SER A 24 1.22 9.76 10.85
CA SER A 24 -0.23 9.85 10.66
C SER A 24 -0.83 11.03 11.42
N SER A 25 -2.04 11.43 11.06
CA SER A 25 -2.83 12.43 11.80
C SER A 25 -3.08 12.06 13.28
N ARG A 26 -2.84 10.79 13.65
CA ARG A 26 -2.94 10.29 15.03
C ARG A 26 -1.59 10.21 15.75
N GLY A 27 -0.52 10.73 15.16
CA GLY A 27 0.84 10.71 15.74
C GLY A 27 1.50 9.32 15.75
N VAL A 28 0.91 8.34 15.07
CA VAL A 28 1.49 7.00 14.91
C VAL A 28 2.34 6.99 13.63
N PRO A 29 3.60 6.51 13.68
CA PRO A 29 4.41 6.32 12.48
C PRO A 29 3.81 5.19 11.64
N LEU A 30 3.49 5.50 10.38
CA LEU A 30 2.98 4.54 9.41
C LEU A 30 3.96 4.47 8.24
N SER A 31 4.23 3.26 7.75
CA SER A 31 4.97 3.09 6.51
C SER A 31 4.03 3.08 5.31
N LEU A 32 4.54 3.43 4.13
CA LEU A 32 3.78 3.28 2.88
C LEU A 32 3.31 1.84 2.69
N ARG A 33 4.14 0.85 3.07
CA ARG A 33 3.77 -0.57 3.14
C ARG A 33 2.51 -0.82 3.98
N TRP A 34 2.40 -0.20 5.16
CA TRP A 34 1.22 -0.33 6.02
C TRP A 34 -0.04 0.23 5.37
N VAL A 35 0.06 1.37 4.68
CA VAL A 35 -1.06 1.99 3.95
C VAL A 35 -1.59 1.07 2.86
N TYR A 36 -0.69 0.58 1.99
CA TYR A 36 -1.06 -0.32 0.90
C TYR A 36 -1.73 -1.58 1.45
N VAL A 37 -1.11 -2.25 2.42
CA VAL A 37 -1.66 -3.46 3.05
C VAL A 37 -3.04 -3.20 3.66
N SER A 38 -3.25 -2.04 4.29
CA SER A 38 -4.53 -1.68 4.90
C SER A 38 -5.63 -1.46 3.86
N MET A 39 -5.33 -0.77 2.76
CA MET A 39 -6.27 -0.58 1.64
C MET A 39 -6.65 -1.92 1.01
N ILE A 40 -5.69 -2.82 0.80
CA ILE A 40 -5.93 -4.12 0.16
C ILE A 40 -6.74 -5.03 1.07
N GLN A 41 -6.43 -5.06 2.37
CA GLN A 41 -7.22 -5.81 3.34
C GLN A 41 -8.65 -5.29 3.41
N GLU A 42 -8.84 -3.97 3.37
CA GLU A 42 -10.16 -3.36 3.28
C GLU A 42 -10.88 -3.81 2.00
N TYR A 43 -10.21 -3.73 0.84
CA TYR A 43 -10.76 -4.16 -0.44
C TYR A 43 -11.15 -5.65 -0.46
N ALA A 44 -10.37 -6.53 0.14
CA ALA A 44 -10.69 -7.95 0.17
C ALA A 44 -11.60 -8.39 1.31
N ARG A 45 -11.68 -7.63 2.40
CA ARG A 45 -12.73 -7.82 3.39
C ARG A 45 -14.10 -7.54 2.76
N HIS A 46 -14.15 -6.65 1.77
CA HIS A 46 -15.36 -6.37 0.99
C HIS A 46 -15.53 -7.28 -0.24
N ASN A 47 -14.45 -7.71 -0.89
CA ASN A 47 -14.51 -8.55 -2.11
C ASN A 47 -14.29 -10.06 -1.89
N GLY A 48 -13.99 -10.48 -0.65
CA GLY A 48 -13.62 -11.85 -0.29
C GLY A 48 -12.25 -12.28 -0.87
N HIS A 49 -11.28 -12.59 0.00
CA HIS A 49 -9.92 -13.11 -0.32
C HIS A 49 -8.86 -12.09 -0.84
N ALA A 50 -7.99 -11.54 0.02
CA ALA A 50 -6.84 -10.69 -0.38
C ALA A 50 -5.55 -11.50 -0.38
N ASP A 51 -5.16 -12.02 -1.54
CA ASP A 51 -3.86 -12.71 -1.67
C ASP A 51 -3.10 -12.32 -2.94
N PHE A 52 -2.98 -11.01 -3.24
CA PHE A 52 -2.24 -10.57 -4.44
C PHE A 52 -1.05 -9.61 -4.23
N LEU A 53 -0.83 -9.08 -3.03
CA LEU A 53 0.27 -8.12 -2.80
C LEU A 53 1.19 -8.46 -1.63
N ARG A 54 0.88 -9.52 -0.86
CA ARG A 54 1.82 -10.11 0.10
C ARG A 54 3.08 -10.63 -0.60
N SER A 55 2.93 -11.14 -1.81
CA SER A 55 4.01 -11.72 -2.62
C SER A 55 5.03 -10.70 -3.17
N ARG A 56 4.69 -9.41 -3.24
CA ARG A 56 5.64 -8.38 -3.74
C ARG A 56 6.40 -7.64 -2.64
N VAL A 57 5.84 -7.59 -1.43
CA VAL A 57 6.47 -6.96 -0.27
C VAL A 57 7.52 -7.87 0.37
N ASP A 58 7.40 -9.19 0.21
CA ASP A 58 8.35 -10.18 0.77
C ASP A 58 9.65 -10.34 -0.06
N LEU A 59 9.84 -9.53 -1.10
CA LEU A 59 11.04 -9.56 -1.98
C LEU A 59 12.04 -8.43 -1.68
N SER A 60 12.01 -7.84 -0.48
CA SER A 60 13.14 -7.09 0.07
C SER A 60 13.59 -7.75 1.38
N GLY A 61 14.29 -8.87 1.24
CA GLY A 61 15.10 -9.50 2.28
C GLY A 61 16.57 -9.32 1.98
#